data_AF-A0A336M7R3-F1
#
_entry.id   AF-A0A336M7R3-F1
#
_cell.length_a   1.000
_cell.length_b   1.000
_cell.length_c   1.000
_cell.angle_alpha   90.00
_cell.angle_beta   90.00
_cell.angle_gamma   90.00
#
_symmetry.space_group_name_H-M   'P 1'
#
loop_
_entity.id
_entity.type
_entity.pdbx_description
1 polymer ?
#
loop_
_entity_poly.entity_id
_entity_poly.type
_entity_poly.pdbx_seq_one_letter_code
_entity_poly.pdbx_strand_id
1 'polypeptide(L)'
;MITTKSHAYVSRDFVSFYMAFEQHRRLYFYTVSPLIDSWPLFGSPLPVISILVFYMVFVIYLGPKWMRDRDPYNLRYLIVIYNACQVYYNWWIIKEMLTDKHFLPHFLTFGCVNATQAERIEFQNETYRAYWHGTMNKLLDLLDTVFFVLTKKQNHITFLHVQHHAAAAAVLWTVAKYYSGLEIMIVGLCNMTVHMVMYFYYFISSLGPRFKKYLWWKKHLTLLQIAQLITIITYSVASLWLACGFNKYVVYLLSLETGINLVLFLHFYFKNYGSKTMSRSLTKKIAVCGELIDSWPLFGSPLIIPSILLAYALFVLYFGPKFMKNRDAYNLKYVIILYNAVQVYYNYWILKEAISIKHFFTYFLGFGCAKGIPVADEQFFFNEIYRIFWHGTMNKMLDLLDTIFFVLTKKQSHITFLHVHHHMVMVATIFVVGKYYPGLEPAIIGFCNTIVHMVMYFYYLLAALGPNFKKYLWWKKYLTVMQMIQFVIILIYASIALGFSCGFNKIILYMILGEGTFNLVLFMNFYKKSYGKEKRAQAMKNKLGVCGSLQIHETYDVNGNAMVDKKVE
;
A
#
# COMPACT_ATOMS: atom_id res chain seq x y z
N MET A 1 -33.23 32.34 -33.27
CA MET A 1 -33.78 30.99 -33.05
C MET A 1 -32.71 29.97 -33.38
N ILE A 2 -31.99 29.47 -32.39
CA ILE A 2 -31.05 28.35 -32.56
C ILE A 2 -31.29 27.40 -31.39
N THR A 3 -31.90 26.26 -31.67
CA THR A 3 -32.22 25.20 -30.70
C THR A 3 -31.12 24.14 -30.66
N THR A 4 -30.54 24.00 -29.47
CA THR A 4 -30.12 22.77 -28.77
C THR A 4 -29.38 21.67 -29.52
N LYS A 5 -28.09 21.47 -29.17
CA LYS A 5 -27.42 20.17 -28.99
C LYS A 5 -26.04 20.36 -28.34
N SER A 6 -25.90 20.11 -27.03
CA SER A 6 -24.65 19.62 -26.39
C SER A 6 -24.75 19.49 -24.86
N HIS A 7 -25.55 18.56 -24.35
CA HIS A 7 -25.43 18.05 -22.98
C HIS A 7 -25.32 16.51 -23.03
N ALA A 8 -24.15 15.96 -23.38
CA ALA A 8 -23.97 14.50 -23.47
C ALA A 8 -22.51 13.98 -23.49
N TYR A 9 -21.55 14.63 -22.83
CA TYR A 9 -20.14 14.17 -22.91
C TYR A 9 -19.45 13.79 -21.58
N VAL A 10 -20.00 14.12 -20.41
CA VAL A 10 -19.36 13.78 -19.11
C VAL A 10 -20.00 12.57 -18.43
N SER A 11 -21.18 12.13 -18.85
CA SER A 11 -21.75 10.84 -18.42
C SER A 11 -21.18 9.66 -19.22
N ARG A 12 -20.62 9.91 -20.41
CA ARG A 12 -20.09 8.86 -21.27
C ARG A 12 -18.84 8.22 -20.68
N ASP A 13 -17.86 8.91 -20.11
CA ASP A 13 -16.61 8.21 -19.71
C ASP A 13 -16.74 7.28 -18.49
N PHE A 14 -17.60 7.57 -17.50
CA PHE A 14 -17.86 6.61 -16.42
C PHE A 14 -18.82 5.51 -16.86
N VAL A 15 -19.81 5.82 -17.69
CA VAL A 15 -20.72 4.82 -18.27
C VAL A 15 -20.02 4.00 -19.37
N SER A 16 -18.99 4.52 -20.03
CA SER A 16 -18.16 3.85 -21.04
C SER A 16 -16.99 3.14 -20.40
N PHE A 17 -16.49 3.57 -19.23
CA PHE A 17 -15.63 2.76 -18.39
C PHE A 17 -16.44 1.63 -17.74
N TYR A 18 -17.64 1.91 -17.22
CA TYR A 18 -18.56 0.89 -16.70
C TYR A 18 -19.03 -0.03 -17.81
N MET A 19 -19.39 0.46 -19.00
CA MET A 19 -19.77 -0.36 -20.15
C MET A 19 -18.57 -1.05 -20.80
N ALA A 20 -17.36 -0.47 -20.82
CA ALA A 20 -16.16 -1.15 -21.26
C ALA A 20 -15.72 -2.20 -20.24
N PHE A 21 -15.87 -1.94 -18.94
CA PHE A 21 -15.74 -2.91 -17.86
C PHE A 21 -16.80 -3.99 -17.98
N GLU A 22 -18.05 -3.66 -18.32
CA GLU A 22 -19.16 -4.59 -18.53
C GLU A 22 -19.03 -5.38 -19.85
N GLN A 23 -18.38 -4.80 -20.85
CA GLN A 23 -18.08 -5.41 -22.14
C GLN A 23 -16.84 -6.30 -22.04
N HIS A 24 -15.82 -5.91 -21.27
CA HIS A 24 -14.73 -6.79 -20.83
C HIS A 24 -15.25 -7.89 -19.87
N ARG A 25 -16.25 -7.58 -19.04
CA ARG A 25 -16.98 -8.52 -18.18
C ARG A 25 -17.69 -9.58 -19.01
N ARG A 26 -18.41 -9.19 -20.06
CA ARG A 26 -19.10 -10.12 -20.98
C ARG A 26 -18.14 -10.98 -21.83
N LEU A 27 -16.93 -10.50 -22.11
CA LEU A 27 -15.95 -11.19 -22.96
C LEU A 27 -15.05 -12.18 -22.19
N TYR A 28 -14.83 -11.99 -20.88
CA TYR A 28 -13.87 -12.77 -20.10
C TYR A 28 -14.39 -13.38 -18.80
N PHE A 29 -15.59 -13.01 -18.34
CA PHE A 29 -16.14 -13.52 -17.08
C PHE A 29 -17.34 -14.43 -17.36
N TYR A 30 -17.41 -15.56 -16.65
CA TYR A 30 -18.67 -16.26 -16.41
C TYR A 30 -19.68 -15.19 -15.97
N THR A 31 -20.81 -15.11 -16.66
CA THR A 31 -21.91 -14.19 -16.33
C THR A 31 -22.10 -14.15 -14.82
N VAL A 32 -22.03 -12.95 -14.20
CA VAL A 32 -22.48 -12.76 -12.81
C VAL A 32 -23.83 -13.43 -12.71
N SER A 33 -23.95 -14.45 -11.86
CA SER A 33 -25.20 -15.20 -11.79
C SER A 33 -26.30 -14.21 -11.41
N PRO A 34 -27.35 -14.01 -12.23
CA PRO A 34 -28.44 -13.09 -11.90
C PRO A 34 -29.13 -13.44 -10.56
N LEU A 35 -28.83 -14.64 -10.04
CA LEU A 35 -29.24 -15.11 -8.72
C LEU A 35 -28.69 -14.25 -7.56
N ILE A 36 -27.42 -13.83 -7.59
CA ILE A 36 -26.83 -13.12 -6.44
C ILE A 36 -27.41 -11.71 -6.27
N ASP A 37 -27.88 -11.10 -7.36
CA ASP A 37 -28.50 -9.77 -7.35
C ASP A 37 -29.84 -9.76 -6.59
N SER A 38 -30.52 -10.91 -6.53
CA SER A 38 -31.76 -11.10 -5.79
C SER A 38 -31.55 -11.29 -4.28
N TRP A 39 -30.31 -11.56 -3.85
CA TRP A 39 -30.04 -11.90 -2.47
C TRP A 39 -29.90 -10.67 -1.58
N PRO A 40 -30.28 -10.78 -0.28
CA PRO A 40 -30.23 -9.65 0.64
C PRO A 40 -28.85 -8.99 0.66
N LEU A 41 -28.83 -7.66 0.60
CA LEU A 41 -27.63 -6.80 0.60
C LEU A 41 -26.71 -6.92 -0.63
N PHE A 42 -27.05 -7.71 -1.65
CA PHE A 42 -26.23 -7.86 -2.86
C PHE A 42 -26.80 -7.15 -4.09
N GLY A 43 -28.03 -6.64 -4.06
CA GLY A 43 -28.60 -5.89 -5.18
C GLY A 43 -27.84 -4.58 -5.53
N SER A 44 -27.21 -3.93 -4.56
CA SER A 44 -26.35 -2.76 -4.79
C SER A 44 -25.29 -2.63 -3.67
N PRO A 45 -24.19 -1.87 -3.89
CA PRO A 45 -23.19 -1.63 -2.84
C PRO A 45 -23.67 -0.71 -1.71
N LEU A 46 -24.73 0.08 -1.94
CA LEU A 46 -25.17 1.14 -1.02
C LEU A 46 -25.57 0.64 0.37
N PRO A 47 -26.32 -0.47 0.54
CA PRO A 47 -26.68 -1.00 1.86
C PRO A 47 -25.45 -1.35 2.70
N VAL A 48 -24.46 -2.05 2.13
CA VAL A 48 -23.25 -2.45 2.87
C VAL A 48 -22.38 -1.25 3.19
N ILE A 49 -22.20 -0.31 2.26
CA ILE A 49 -21.49 0.95 2.54
C ILE A 49 -22.20 1.71 3.66
N SER A 50 -23.52 1.78 3.65
CA SER A 50 -24.31 2.47 4.69
C SER A 50 -24.12 1.81 6.06
N ILE A 51 -24.15 0.48 6.13
CA ILE A 51 -23.88 -0.28 7.36
C ILE A 51 -22.47 0.02 7.88
N LEU A 52 -21.45 -0.02 7.02
CA LEU A 52 -20.06 0.21 7.41
C LEU A 52 -19.80 1.66 7.85
N VAL A 53 -20.36 2.65 7.15
CA VAL A 53 -20.28 4.06 7.54
C VAL A 53 -20.96 4.28 8.88
N PHE A 54 -22.17 3.74 9.07
CA PHE A 54 -22.87 3.82 10.34
C PHE A 54 -22.08 3.15 11.46
N TYR A 55 -21.54 1.95 11.23
CA TYR A 55 -20.67 1.23 12.16
C TYR A 55 -19.47 2.09 12.58
N MET A 56 -18.76 2.71 11.62
CA MET A 56 -17.61 3.56 11.91
C MET A 56 -18.00 4.79 12.73
N VAL A 57 -19.08 5.48 12.36
CA VAL A 57 -19.60 6.64 13.11
C VAL A 57 -20.03 6.24 14.52
N PHE A 58 -20.68 5.08 14.67
CA PHE A 58 -21.09 4.56 15.97
C PHE A 58 -19.90 4.21 16.85
N VAL A 59 -18.97 3.40 16.37
CA VAL A 59 -17.84 2.90 17.18
C VAL A 59 -16.89 4.03 17.57
N ILE A 60 -16.63 4.98 16.67
CA ILE A 60 -15.63 6.04 16.89
C ILE A 60 -16.23 7.22 17.66
N TYR A 61 -17.47 7.60 17.39
CA TYR A 61 -18.04 8.86 17.89
C TYR A 61 -19.34 8.68 18.67
N LEU A 62 -20.43 8.23 18.04
CA LEU A 62 -21.76 8.27 18.67
C LEU A 62 -21.84 7.35 19.89
N GLY A 63 -21.31 6.14 19.79
CA GLY A 63 -21.32 5.14 20.85
C GLY A 63 -20.50 5.57 22.08
N PRO A 64 -19.21 5.94 21.94
CA PRO A 64 -18.43 6.47 23.06
C PRO A 64 -19.03 7.74 23.68
N LYS A 65 -19.59 8.65 22.87
CA LYS A 65 -20.29 9.84 23.36
C LYS A 65 -21.55 9.49 24.14
N TRP A 66 -22.35 8.55 23.64
CA TRP A 66 -23.57 8.08 24.30
C TRP A 66 -23.29 7.36 25.63
N MET A 67 -22.20 6.57 25.67
CA MET A 67 -21.79 5.83 26.85
C MET A 67 -21.00 6.66 27.87
N ARG A 68 -20.63 7.93 27.58
CA ARG A 68 -19.78 8.75 28.45
C ARG A 68 -20.32 8.79 29.88
N ASP A 69 -21.59 9.15 30.03
CA ASP A 69 -22.26 9.38 31.31
C ASP A 69 -23.16 8.21 31.76
N ARG A 70 -22.99 7.02 31.16
CA ARG A 70 -23.78 5.82 31.47
C ARG A 70 -22.93 4.69 32.04
N ASP A 71 -23.50 3.88 32.91
CA ASP A 71 -22.81 2.67 33.38
C ASP A 71 -22.70 1.61 32.25
N PRO A 72 -21.66 0.74 32.29
CA PRO A 72 -21.51 -0.32 31.29
C PRO A 72 -22.68 -1.29 31.37
N TYR A 73 -23.31 -1.58 30.22
CA TYR A 73 -24.44 -2.51 30.18
C TYR A 73 -24.01 -3.94 30.53
N ASN A 74 -24.85 -4.66 31.29
CA ASN A 74 -24.61 -6.06 31.59
C ASN A 74 -25.11 -6.97 30.44
N LEU A 75 -24.29 -7.09 29.39
CA LEU A 75 -24.58 -7.88 28.19
C LEU A 75 -24.01 -9.30 28.22
N ARG A 76 -23.65 -9.82 29.40
CA ARG A 76 -22.89 -11.09 29.50
C ARG A 76 -23.60 -12.26 28.82
N TYR A 77 -24.88 -12.48 29.12
CA TYR A 77 -25.65 -13.59 28.54
C TYR A 77 -25.82 -13.44 27.03
N LEU A 78 -26.06 -12.21 26.56
CA LEU A 78 -26.16 -11.91 25.13
C LEU A 78 -24.84 -12.23 24.41
N ILE A 79 -23.70 -11.81 24.96
CA ILE A 79 -22.37 -12.09 24.38
C ILE A 79 -22.07 -13.59 24.38
N VAL A 80 -22.48 -14.34 25.42
CA VAL A 80 -22.32 -15.81 25.45
C VAL A 80 -23.12 -16.47 24.32
N ILE A 81 -24.40 -16.10 24.17
CA ILE A 81 -25.27 -16.64 23.09
C ILE A 81 -24.70 -16.28 21.72
N TYR A 82 -24.34 -15.01 21.52
CA TYR A 82 -23.76 -14.52 20.29
C TYR A 82 -22.50 -15.30 19.89
N ASN A 83 -21.55 -15.51 20.81
CA ASN A 83 -20.34 -16.27 20.51
C ASN A 83 -20.64 -17.74 20.20
N ALA A 84 -21.63 -18.35 20.86
CA ALA A 84 -22.05 -19.72 20.55
C ALA A 84 -22.68 -19.82 19.14
N CYS A 85 -23.53 -18.86 18.78
CA CYS A 85 -24.09 -18.76 17.43
C CYS A 85 -22.99 -18.54 16.38
N GLN A 86 -22.00 -17.70 16.67
CA GLN A 86 -20.85 -17.47 15.81
C GLN A 86 -20.05 -18.77 15.58
N VAL A 87 -19.74 -19.53 16.64
CA VAL A 87 -19.06 -20.84 16.50
C VAL A 87 -19.86 -21.77 15.59
N TYR A 88 -21.17 -21.91 15.84
CA TYR A 88 -22.04 -22.77 15.03
C TYR A 88 -22.12 -22.31 13.57
N TYR A 89 -22.26 -21.01 13.33
CA TYR A 89 -22.40 -20.50 11.97
C TYR A 89 -21.11 -20.64 11.16
N ASN A 90 -19.95 -20.37 11.76
CA ASN A 90 -18.65 -20.62 11.13
C ASN A 90 -18.46 -22.13 10.83
N TRP A 91 -18.82 -23.02 11.76
CA TRP A 91 -18.79 -24.48 11.52
C TRP A 91 -19.71 -24.90 10.37
N TRP A 92 -20.93 -24.37 10.32
CA TRP A 92 -21.88 -24.70 9.27
C TRP A 92 -21.36 -24.26 7.89
N ILE A 93 -20.82 -23.05 7.76
CA ILE A 93 -20.20 -22.59 6.50
C ILE A 93 -19.04 -23.52 6.09
N ILE A 94 -18.17 -23.92 7.01
CA ILE A 94 -17.07 -24.86 6.73
C ILE A 94 -17.62 -26.19 6.22
N LYS A 95 -18.65 -26.74 6.89
CA LYS A 95 -19.29 -27.98 6.49
C LYS A 95 -19.82 -27.89 5.06
N GLU A 96 -20.62 -26.85 4.76
CA GLU A 96 -21.20 -26.66 3.42
C GLU A 96 -20.12 -26.59 2.33
N MET A 97 -19.03 -25.85 2.59
CA MET A 97 -17.91 -25.72 1.63
C MET A 97 -17.16 -27.05 1.41
N LEU A 98 -17.00 -27.87 2.45
CA LEU A 98 -16.30 -29.16 2.35
C LEU A 98 -17.17 -30.28 1.79
N THR A 99 -18.49 -30.20 1.93
CA THR A 99 -19.44 -31.18 1.37
C THR A 99 -19.73 -30.98 -0.11
N ASP A 100 -19.31 -29.85 -0.69
CA ASP A 100 -19.43 -29.61 -2.12
C ASP A 100 -18.55 -30.60 -2.90
N LYS A 101 -19.20 -31.45 -3.71
CA LYS A 101 -18.57 -32.47 -4.58
C LYS A 101 -17.54 -31.86 -5.55
N HIS A 102 -17.68 -30.59 -5.89
CA HIS A 102 -16.78 -29.88 -6.81
C HIS A 102 -15.58 -29.24 -6.09
N PHE A 103 -15.63 -29.05 -4.78
CA PHE A 103 -14.58 -28.34 -4.04
C PHE A 103 -13.24 -29.08 -4.10
N LEU A 104 -13.20 -30.37 -3.76
CA LEU A 104 -11.96 -31.14 -3.68
C LEU A 104 -11.25 -31.28 -5.05
N PRO A 105 -11.94 -31.60 -6.16
CA PRO A 105 -11.34 -31.60 -7.50
C PRO A 105 -10.77 -30.24 -7.90
N HIS A 106 -11.51 -29.14 -7.67
CA HIS A 106 -11.03 -27.80 -8.00
C HIS A 106 -9.84 -27.39 -7.13
N PHE A 107 -9.84 -27.76 -5.84
CA PHE A 107 -8.73 -27.51 -4.92
C PHE A 107 -7.43 -28.16 -5.38
N LEU A 108 -7.48 -29.46 -5.73
CA LEU A 108 -6.29 -30.21 -6.14
C LEU A 108 -5.71 -29.75 -7.48
N THR A 109 -6.55 -29.24 -8.39
CA THR A 109 -6.12 -28.79 -9.73
C THR A 109 -5.95 -27.28 -9.86
N PHE A 110 -5.97 -26.52 -8.76
CA PHE A 110 -5.91 -25.05 -8.77
C PHE A 110 -6.97 -24.42 -9.70
N GLY A 111 -8.15 -25.02 -9.77
CA GLY A 111 -9.26 -24.59 -10.62
C GLY A 111 -9.18 -25.04 -12.09
N CYS A 112 -8.14 -25.77 -12.49
CA CYS A 112 -8.01 -26.35 -13.83
C CYS A 112 -8.76 -27.70 -13.91
N VAL A 113 -10.09 -27.67 -13.84
CA VAL A 113 -10.95 -28.87 -13.97
C VAL A 113 -11.58 -28.91 -15.35
N ASN A 114 -11.49 -30.07 -16.01
CA ASN A 114 -12.27 -30.36 -17.23
C ASN A 114 -13.72 -30.64 -16.85
N ALA A 115 -14.52 -29.58 -16.71
CA ALA A 115 -15.95 -29.67 -16.38
C ALA A 115 -16.84 -29.36 -17.60
N THR A 116 -18.06 -29.88 -17.62
CA THR A 116 -19.10 -29.48 -18.56
C THR A 116 -19.64 -28.08 -18.21
N GLN A 117 -20.37 -27.44 -19.13
CA GLN A 117 -20.96 -26.12 -18.85
C GLN A 117 -21.98 -26.16 -17.69
N ALA A 118 -22.72 -27.25 -17.55
CA ALA A 118 -23.70 -27.43 -16.47
C ALA A 118 -23.01 -27.52 -15.10
N GLU A 119 -21.95 -28.33 -14.97
CA GLU A 119 -21.19 -28.47 -13.73
C GLU A 119 -20.50 -27.16 -13.31
N ARG A 120 -20.04 -26.37 -14.28
CA ARG A 120 -19.47 -25.04 -13.98
C ARG A 120 -20.50 -24.07 -13.41
N ILE A 121 -21.72 -24.08 -13.94
CA ILE A 121 -22.82 -23.24 -13.44
C ILE A 121 -23.26 -23.71 -12.05
N GLU A 122 -23.33 -25.02 -11.82
CA GLU A 122 -23.65 -25.61 -10.51
C GLU A 122 -22.62 -25.18 -9.46
N PHE A 123 -21.33 -25.39 -9.74
CA PHE A 123 -20.24 -24.97 -8.86
C PHE A 123 -20.25 -23.45 -8.60
N GLN A 124 -20.52 -22.64 -9.64
CA GLN A 124 -20.59 -21.20 -9.52
C GLN A 124 -21.71 -20.74 -8.57
N ASN A 125 -22.89 -21.36 -8.63
CA ASN A 125 -24.02 -21.02 -7.77
C ASN A 125 -23.75 -21.40 -6.30
N GLU A 126 -23.18 -22.58 -6.06
CA GLU A 126 -22.80 -23.00 -4.70
C GLU A 126 -21.67 -22.13 -4.12
N THR A 127 -20.72 -21.74 -4.97
CA THR A 127 -19.66 -20.77 -4.62
C THR A 127 -20.25 -19.42 -4.20
N TYR A 128 -21.20 -18.88 -4.96
CA TYR A 128 -21.89 -17.64 -4.60
C TYR A 128 -22.65 -17.77 -3.28
N ARG A 129 -23.33 -18.91 -3.05
CA ARG A 129 -24.04 -19.21 -1.79
C ARG A 129 -23.09 -19.12 -0.60
N ALA A 130 -21.93 -19.79 -0.69
CA ALA A 130 -20.90 -19.73 0.34
C ALA A 130 -20.40 -18.30 0.60
N TYR A 131 -20.21 -17.49 -0.46
CA TYR A 131 -19.75 -16.10 -0.32
C TYR A 131 -20.77 -15.18 0.30
N TRP A 132 -22.05 -15.37 -0.03
CA TRP A 132 -23.12 -14.61 0.60
C TRP A 132 -23.16 -14.91 2.10
N HIS A 133 -23.16 -16.18 2.50
CA HIS A 133 -23.12 -16.57 3.91
C HIS A 133 -21.87 -16.05 4.62
N GLY A 134 -20.69 -16.15 3.98
CA GLY A 134 -19.45 -15.58 4.50
C GLY A 134 -19.52 -14.07 4.70
N THR A 135 -20.15 -13.34 3.77
CA THR A 135 -20.35 -11.89 3.88
C THR A 135 -21.32 -11.54 5.01
N MET A 136 -22.42 -12.27 5.15
CA MET A 136 -23.36 -12.08 6.26
C MET A 136 -22.66 -12.33 7.60
N ASN A 137 -21.84 -13.38 7.69
CA ASN A 137 -21.04 -13.68 8.88
C ASN A 137 -20.10 -12.52 9.24
N LYS A 138 -19.41 -11.92 8.26
CA LYS A 138 -18.53 -10.76 8.49
C LYS A 138 -19.28 -9.49 8.90
N LEU A 139 -20.52 -9.31 8.43
CA LEU A 139 -21.36 -8.22 8.92
C LEU A 139 -21.82 -8.44 10.36
N LEU A 140 -22.05 -9.70 10.77
CA LEU A 140 -22.33 -10.05 12.17
C LEU A 140 -21.12 -9.81 13.07
N ASP A 141 -19.89 -10.06 12.58
CA ASP A 141 -18.65 -9.80 13.31
C ASP A 141 -18.51 -8.33 13.75
N LEU A 142 -19.19 -7.38 13.09
CA LEU A 142 -19.21 -5.96 13.48
C LEU A 142 -19.82 -5.75 14.89
N LEU A 143 -20.68 -6.66 15.34
CA LEU A 143 -21.31 -6.59 16.67
C LEU A 143 -20.30 -6.74 17.81
N ASP A 144 -19.15 -7.38 17.58
CA ASP A 144 -18.08 -7.50 18.59
C ASP A 144 -17.68 -6.12 19.13
N THR A 145 -17.45 -5.19 18.21
CA THR A 145 -17.03 -3.83 18.53
C THR A 145 -18.16 -3.04 19.18
N VAL A 146 -19.41 -3.27 18.75
CA VAL A 146 -20.60 -2.69 19.39
C VAL A 146 -20.69 -3.16 20.85
N PHE A 147 -20.49 -4.45 21.13
CA PHE A 147 -20.46 -4.96 22.50
C PHE A 147 -19.32 -4.34 23.32
N PHE A 148 -18.13 -4.12 22.74
CA PHE A 148 -17.04 -3.44 23.44
C PHE A 148 -17.40 -1.99 23.82
N VAL A 149 -18.05 -1.24 22.93
CA VAL A 149 -18.54 0.11 23.24
C VAL A 149 -19.55 0.08 24.38
N LEU A 150 -20.59 -0.75 24.26
CA LEU A 150 -21.70 -0.83 25.22
C LEU A 150 -21.28 -1.36 26.60
N THR A 151 -20.19 -2.13 26.67
CA THR A 151 -19.62 -2.65 27.92
C THR A 151 -18.45 -1.80 28.44
N LYS A 152 -18.16 -0.64 27.84
CA LYS A 152 -17.01 0.24 28.15
C LYS A 152 -15.64 -0.45 28.11
N LYS A 153 -15.46 -1.47 27.27
CA LYS A 153 -14.19 -2.19 27.09
C LYS A 153 -13.30 -1.53 26.02
N GLN A 154 -13.05 -0.24 26.17
CA GLN A 154 -12.36 0.57 25.15
C GLN A 154 -10.95 0.07 24.81
N ASN A 155 -10.25 -0.56 25.75
CA ASN A 155 -8.94 -1.18 25.51
C ASN A 155 -8.95 -2.29 24.45
N HIS A 156 -10.12 -2.84 24.12
CA HIS A 156 -10.30 -3.84 23.07
C HIS A 156 -10.55 -3.21 21.69
N ILE A 157 -11.01 -1.96 21.62
CA ILE A 157 -11.27 -1.24 20.37
C ILE A 157 -9.96 -0.65 19.85
N THR A 158 -9.14 -1.53 19.28
CA THR A 158 -7.85 -1.15 18.70
C THR A 158 -8.00 -0.82 17.21
N PHE A 159 -7.01 -0.10 16.65
CA PHE A 159 -6.93 0.13 15.21
C PHE A 159 -6.97 -1.19 14.42
N LEU A 160 -6.22 -2.21 14.87
CA LEU A 160 -6.23 -3.55 14.27
C LEU A 160 -7.66 -4.10 14.18
N HIS A 161 -8.40 -4.04 15.29
CA HIS A 161 -9.76 -4.56 15.36
C HIS A 161 -10.70 -3.81 14.41
N VAL A 162 -10.77 -2.47 14.50
CA VAL A 162 -11.72 -1.68 13.71
C VAL A 162 -11.40 -1.75 12.21
N GLN A 163 -10.12 -1.63 11.85
CA GLN A 163 -9.66 -1.72 10.45
C GLN A 163 -9.98 -3.09 9.86
N HIS A 164 -9.62 -4.18 10.55
CA HIS A 164 -9.85 -5.54 10.06
C HIS A 164 -11.34 -5.81 9.84
N HIS A 165 -12.19 -5.54 10.83
CA HIS A 165 -13.63 -5.84 10.72
C HIS A 165 -14.31 -5.04 9.61
N ALA A 166 -13.97 -3.76 9.43
CA ALA A 166 -14.55 -2.93 8.37
C ALA A 166 -14.00 -3.27 6.98
N ALA A 167 -12.68 -3.41 6.84
CA ALA A 167 -12.04 -3.69 5.56
C ALA A 167 -12.36 -5.11 5.06
N ALA A 168 -12.33 -6.12 5.94
CA ALA A 168 -12.64 -7.50 5.57
C ALA A 168 -14.09 -7.64 5.07
N ALA A 169 -15.06 -6.98 5.71
CA ALA A 169 -16.46 -6.97 5.25
C ALA A 169 -16.61 -6.28 3.88
N ALA A 170 -15.94 -5.15 3.66
CA ALA A 170 -15.99 -4.41 2.40
C ALA A 170 -15.34 -5.19 1.24
N VAL A 171 -14.16 -5.76 1.48
CA VAL A 171 -13.41 -6.55 0.49
C VAL A 171 -14.17 -7.82 0.14
N LEU A 172 -14.67 -8.56 1.13
CA LEU A 172 -15.41 -9.80 0.89
C LEU A 172 -16.70 -9.54 0.11
N TRP A 173 -17.48 -8.50 0.43
CA TRP A 173 -18.68 -8.15 -0.34
C TRP A 173 -18.34 -7.81 -1.79
N THR A 174 -17.31 -6.98 -2.01
CA THR A 174 -16.89 -6.55 -3.36
C THR A 174 -16.49 -7.75 -4.20
N VAL A 175 -15.68 -8.62 -3.62
CA VAL A 175 -15.17 -9.80 -4.30
C VAL A 175 -16.29 -10.82 -4.54
N ALA A 176 -17.16 -11.06 -3.55
CA ALA A 176 -18.33 -11.95 -3.66
C ALA A 176 -19.34 -11.50 -4.72
N LYS A 177 -19.53 -10.19 -4.89
CA LYS A 177 -20.48 -9.63 -5.86
C LYS A 177 -19.98 -9.77 -7.30
N TYR A 178 -18.69 -9.59 -7.52
CA TYR A 178 -18.13 -9.46 -8.88
C TYR A 178 -17.28 -10.65 -9.33
N TYR A 179 -16.97 -11.60 -8.45
CA TYR A 179 -16.10 -12.74 -8.77
C TYR A 179 -16.52 -14.03 -8.06
N SER A 180 -16.58 -15.11 -8.83
CA SER A 180 -16.94 -16.46 -8.36
C SER A 180 -15.82 -17.47 -8.67
N GLY A 181 -14.65 -17.27 -8.05
CA GLY A 181 -13.50 -18.15 -8.25
C GLY A 181 -13.07 -18.87 -6.98
N LEU A 182 -12.58 -20.10 -7.11
CA LEU A 182 -12.14 -21.00 -6.02
C LEU A 182 -11.22 -20.35 -4.96
N GLU A 183 -10.42 -19.36 -5.34
CA GLU A 183 -9.51 -18.66 -4.44
C GLU A 183 -10.22 -18.10 -3.21
N ILE A 184 -11.36 -17.43 -3.40
CA ILE A 184 -12.09 -16.80 -2.30
C ILE A 184 -12.70 -17.89 -1.39
N MET A 185 -13.07 -19.05 -1.93
CA MET A 185 -13.52 -20.19 -1.11
C MET A 185 -12.41 -20.67 -0.19
N ILE A 186 -11.17 -20.78 -0.68
CA ILE A 186 -10.06 -21.28 0.16
C ILE A 186 -9.66 -20.25 1.21
N VAL A 187 -9.63 -18.96 0.85
CA VAL A 187 -9.43 -17.86 1.81
C VAL A 187 -10.55 -17.86 2.85
N GLY A 188 -11.80 -18.01 2.41
CA GLY A 188 -12.98 -18.13 3.25
C GLY A 188 -12.90 -19.32 4.20
N LEU A 189 -12.57 -20.51 3.70
CA LEU A 189 -12.45 -21.73 4.49
C LEU A 189 -11.40 -21.60 5.60
N CYS A 190 -10.20 -21.11 5.26
CA CYS A 190 -9.16 -20.83 6.24
C CYS A 190 -9.62 -19.81 7.29
N ASN A 191 -10.33 -18.75 6.87
CA ASN A 191 -10.84 -17.73 7.77
C ASN A 191 -11.93 -18.25 8.72
N MET A 192 -12.94 -18.95 8.19
CA MET A 192 -14.02 -19.52 9.00
C MET A 192 -13.48 -20.56 9.99
N THR A 193 -12.48 -21.35 9.60
CA THR A 193 -11.82 -22.31 10.50
C THR A 193 -11.18 -21.62 11.69
N VAL A 194 -10.43 -20.55 11.47
CA VAL A 194 -9.80 -19.80 12.56
C VAL A 194 -10.83 -19.00 13.36
N HIS A 195 -11.84 -18.43 12.72
CA HIS A 195 -12.94 -17.73 13.39
C HIS A 195 -13.75 -18.68 14.28
N MET A 196 -13.99 -19.93 13.87
CA MET A 196 -14.60 -20.94 14.73
C MET A 196 -13.80 -21.14 16.02
N VAL A 197 -12.48 -21.28 15.93
CA VAL A 197 -11.59 -21.44 17.10
C VAL A 197 -11.52 -20.16 17.95
N MET A 198 -11.49 -18.99 17.30
CA MET A 198 -11.44 -17.67 17.95
C MET A 198 -12.73 -17.37 18.71
N TYR A 199 -13.89 -17.57 18.11
CA TYR A 199 -15.18 -17.37 18.78
C TYR A 199 -15.42 -18.41 19.86
N PHE A 200 -14.89 -19.63 19.73
CA PHE A 200 -14.93 -20.61 20.81
C PHE A 200 -14.10 -20.14 22.01
N TYR A 201 -12.94 -19.54 21.78
CA TYR A 201 -12.17 -18.86 22.84
C TYR A 201 -12.99 -17.75 23.50
N TYR A 202 -13.65 -16.89 22.72
CA TYR A 202 -14.48 -15.80 23.27
C TYR A 202 -15.71 -16.27 24.02
N PHE A 203 -16.36 -17.33 23.55
CA PHE A 203 -17.44 -18.02 24.24
C PHE A 203 -17.02 -18.45 25.64
N ILE A 204 -15.93 -19.23 25.75
CA ILE A 204 -15.42 -19.70 27.05
C ILE A 204 -14.99 -18.51 27.92
N SER A 205 -14.37 -17.48 27.34
CA SER A 205 -13.95 -16.28 28.08
C SER A 205 -15.12 -15.51 28.70
N SER A 206 -16.31 -15.62 28.11
CA SER A 206 -17.55 -14.94 28.52
C SER A 206 -18.33 -15.70 29.61
N LEU A 207 -18.06 -17.01 29.78
CA LEU A 207 -18.63 -17.84 30.84
C LEU A 207 -18.14 -17.46 32.26
N GLY A 208 -17.13 -16.58 32.36
CA GLY A 208 -16.75 -15.90 33.60
C GLY A 208 -15.35 -16.28 34.12
N PRO A 209 -14.95 -15.72 35.28
CA PRO A 209 -13.59 -15.87 35.81
C PRO A 209 -13.16 -17.32 36.06
N ARG A 210 -14.12 -18.19 36.44
CA ARG A 210 -13.89 -19.62 36.68
C ARG A 210 -13.32 -20.35 35.45
N PHE A 211 -13.71 -19.93 34.25
CA PHE A 211 -13.28 -20.56 32.99
C PHE A 211 -12.06 -19.89 32.38
N LYS A 212 -11.84 -18.59 32.63
CA LYS A 212 -10.68 -17.85 32.10
C LYS A 212 -9.33 -18.45 32.49
N LYS A 213 -9.23 -19.10 33.66
CA LYS A 213 -7.99 -19.76 34.11
C LYS A 213 -7.53 -20.90 33.20
N TYR A 214 -8.45 -21.52 32.45
CA TYR A 214 -8.13 -22.62 31.52
C TYR A 214 -7.74 -22.14 30.13
N LEU A 215 -7.81 -20.83 29.86
CA LEU A 215 -7.52 -20.24 28.55
C LEU A 215 -6.02 -19.90 28.36
N TRP A 216 -5.13 -20.82 28.76
CA TRP A 216 -3.68 -20.68 28.66
C TRP A 216 -3.18 -20.59 27.21
N TRP A 217 -3.95 -21.13 26.26
CA TRP A 217 -3.62 -21.23 24.84
C TRP A 217 -3.93 -19.97 24.02
N LYS A 218 -4.23 -18.83 24.66
CA LYS A 218 -4.46 -17.54 23.98
C LYS A 218 -3.34 -17.18 22.99
N LYS A 219 -2.09 -17.43 23.38
CA LYS A 219 -0.91 -17.20 22.52
C LYS A 219 -0.93 -18.09 21.27
N HIS A 220 -1.32 -19.35 21.42
CA HIS A 220 -1.42 -20.30 20.31
C HIS A 220 -2.55 -19.94 19.35
N LEU A 221 -3.66 -19.38 19.86
CA LEU A 221 -4.71 -18.81 18.99
C LEU A 221 -4.16 -17.67 18.12
N THR A 222 -3.36 -16.76 18.68
CA THR A 222 -2.74 -15.68 17.89
C THR A 222 -1.74 -16.21 16.86
N LEU A 223 -0.97 -17.26 17.21
CA LEU A 223 -0.09 -17.93 16.25
C LEU A 223 -0.87 -18.63 15.13
N LEU A 224 -2.03 -19.23 15.45
CA LEU A 224 -2.93 -19.84 14.46
C LEU A 224 -3.46 -18.79 13.46
N GLN A 225 -3.84 -17.60 13.96
CA GLN A 225 -4.26 -16.48 13.12
C GLN A 225 -3.13 -16.00 12.19
N ILE A 226 -1.89 -15.90 12.70
CA ILE A 226 -0.73 -15.53 11.87
C ILE A 226 -0.43 -16.61 10.83
N ALA A 227 -0.45 -17.89 11.22
CA ALA A 227 -0.23 -19.01 10.32
C ALA A 227 -1.26 -19.01 9.18
N GLN A 228 -2.53 -18.80 9.50
CA GLN A 228 -3.61 -18.67 8.51
C GLN A 228 -3.33 -17.55 7.50
N LEU A 229 -2.91 -16.36 7.95
CA LEU A 229 -2.61 -15.23 7.05
C LEU A 229 -1.43 -15.54 6.13
N ILE A 230 -0.38 -16.21 6.63
CA ILE A 230 0.76 -16.66 5.83
C ILE A 230 0.31 -17.69 4.79
N THR A 231 -0.47 -18.69 5.19
CA THR A 231 -1.01 -19.72 4.28
C THR A 231 -1.85 -19.10 3.17
N ILE A 232 -2.72 -18.12 3.50
CA ILE A 232 -3.52 -17.39 2.51
C ILE A 232 -2.63 -16.66 1.50
N ILE A 233 -1.60 -15.96 1.95
CA ILE A 233 -0.67 -15.25 1.05
C ILE A 233 0.09 -16.24 0.16
N THR A 234 0.60 -17.35 0.72
CA THR A 234 1.31 -18.37 -0.05
C THR A 234 0.40 -18.99 -1.12
N TYR A 235 -0.85 -19.31 -0.78
CA TYR A 235 -1.84 -19.82 -1.72
C TYR A 235 -2.17 -18.80 -2.82
N SER A 236 -2.39 -17.54 -2.44
CA SER A 236 -2.69 -16.43 -3.37
C SER A 236 -1.55 -16.23 -4.36
N VAL A 237 -0.30 -16.27 -3.89
CA VAL A 237 0.89 -16.16 -4.77
C VAL A 237 1.02 -17.38 -5.68
N ALA A 238 0.83 -18.61 -5.17
CA ALA A 238 0.90 -19.83 -5.97
C ALA A 238 -0.16 -19.84 -7.10
N SER A 239 -1.37 -19.35 -6.79
CA SER A 239 -2.48 -19.28 -7.74
C SER A 239 -2.20 -18.35 -8.94
N LEU A 240 -1.35 -17.33 -8.80
CA LEU A 240 -0.94 -16.47 -9.92
C LEU A 240 -0.16 -17.20 -11.02
N TRP A 241 0.46 -18.34 -10.69
CA TRP A 241 1.29 -19.13 -11.59
C TRP A 241 0.63 -20.43 -12.03
N LEU A 242 -0.19 -21.04 -11.16
CA LEU A 242 -0.73 -22.38 -11.35
C LEU A 242 -2.20 -22.40 -11.80
N ALA A 243 -2.97 -21.31 -11.63
CA ALA A 243 -4.40 -21.33 -11.87
C ALA A 243 -4.79 -21.00 -13.33
N CYS A 244 -5.84 -21.69 -13.82
CA CYS A 244 -6.44 -21.45 -15.14
C CYS A 244 -7.58 -20.41 -15.04
N GLY A 245 -7.60 -19.39 -15.92
CA GLY A 245 -8.74 -18.46 -16.04
C GLY A 245 -8.84 -17.38 -14.95
N PHE A 246 -7.70 -16.92 -14.43
CA PHE A 246 -7.61 -16.20 -13.16
C PHE A 246 -7.66 -14.67 -13.25
N ASN A 247 -8.34 -14.00 -12.31
CA ASN A 247 -8.34 -12.53 -12.20
C ASN A 247 -7.25 -12.02 -11.24
N LYS A 248 -6.13 -11.57 -11.80
CA LYS A 248 -4.97 -11.05 -11.05
C LYS A 248 -5.31 -9.87 -10.13
N TYR A 249 -6.31 -9.06 -10.46
CA TYR A 249 -6.68 -7.89 -9.66
C TYR A 249 -7.35 -8.28 -8.33
N VAL A 250 -8.15 -9.35 -8.31
CA VAL A 250 -8.79 -9.86 -7.08
C VAL A 250 -7.73 -10.37 -6.11
N VAL A 251 -6.73 -11.09 -6.63
CA VAL A 251 -5.60 -11.61 -5.87
C VAL A 251 -4.77 -10.48 -5.28
N TYR A 252 -4.50 -9.43 -6.06
CA TYR A 252 -3.76 -8.26 -5.56
C TYR A 252 -4.51 -7.57 -4.44
N LEU A 253 -5.83 -7.43 -4.55
CA LEU A 253 -6.67 -6.85 -3.50
C LEU A 253 -6.68 -7.72 -2.23
N LEU A 254 -6.88 -9.03 -2.37
CA LEU A 254 -6.89 -9.98 -1.23
C LEU A 254 -5.50 -10.09 -0.57
N SER A 255 -4.43 -10.11 -1.37
CA SER A 255 -3.05 -10.16 -0.87
C SER A 255 -2.66 -8.89 -0.14
N LEU A 256 -3.10 -7.72 -0.64
CA LEU A 256 -2.88 -6.44 0.04
C LEU A 256 -3.59 -6.42 1.41
N GLU A 257 -4.87 -6.76 1.45
CA GLU A 257 -5.65 -6.79 2.70
C GLU A 257 -5.09 -7.83 3.71
N THR A 258 -4.76 -9.03 3.23
CA THR A 258 -4.15 -10.08 4.07
C THR A 258 -2.76 -9.64 4.57
N GLY A 259 -1.98 -8.95 3.74
CA GLY A 259 -0.68 -8.40 4.10
C GLY A 259 -0.76 -7.32 5.18
N ILE A 260 -1.72 -6.39 5.07
CA ILE A 260 -1.99 -5.38 6.11
C ILE A 260 -2.34 -6.08 7.43
N ASN A 261 -3.26 -7.05 7.39
CA ASN A 261 -3.63 -7.81 8.59
C ASN A 261 -2.45 -8.58 9.18
N LEU A 262 -1.60 -9.19 8.35
CA LEU A 262 -0.41 -9.91 8.83
C LEU A 262 0.54 -8.98 9.59
N VAL A 263 0.82 -7.79 9.05
CA VAL A 263 1.65 -6.79 9.73
C VAL A 263 1.05 -6.39 11.08
N LEU A 264 -0.26 -6.13 11.12
CA LEU A 264 -0.95 -5.73 12.34
C LEU A 264 -0.99 -6.85 13.39
N PHE A 265 -1.18 -8.11 12.98
CA PHE A 265 -1.15 -9.29 13.86
C PHE A 265 0.26 -9.60 14.36
N LEU A 266 1.29 -9.44 13.52
CA LEU A 266 2.69 -9.56 13.95
C LEU A 266 3.03 -8.49 14.99
N HIS A 267 2.66 -7.23 14.74
CA HIS A 267 2.82 -6.16 15.72
C HIS A 267 2.08 -6.47 17.04
N PHE A 268 0.83 -6.92 16.97
CA PHE A 268 0.06 -7.35 18.15
C PHE A 268 0.75 -8.50 18.90
N TYR A 269 1.27 -9.50 18.18
CA TYR A 269 1.93 -10.66 18.77
C TYR A 269 3.23 -10.28 19.48
N PHE A 270 4.11 -9.52 18.83
CA PHE A 270 5.37 -9.09 19.44
C PHE A 270 5.12 -8.15 20.63
N LYS A 271 4.12 -7.27 20.55
CA LYS A 271 3.75 -6.38 21.66
C LYS A 271 3.24 -7.14 22.89
N ASN A 272 2.46 -8.20 22.72
CA ASN A 272 1.82 -8.91 23.83
C ASN A 272 2.57 -10.17 24.30
N TYR A 273 3.31 -10.84 23.41
CA TYR A 273 3.92 -12.14 23.64
C TYR A 273 5.41 -12.21 23.31
N GLY A 274 5.98 -11.16 22.73
CA GLY A 274 7.42 -11.06 22.48
C GLY A 274 8.20 -11.21 23.79
N SER A 275 9.37 -11.86 23.70
CA SER A 275 10.24 -12.07 24.86
C SER A 275 10.58 -10.73 25.51
N LYS A 276 10.39 -10.63 26.83
CA LYS A 276 10.92 -9.54 27.66
C LYS A 276 12.43 -9.70 27.93
N THR A 277 13.14 -10.51 27.15
CA THR A 277 14.62 -10.54 27.11
C THR A 277 15.15 -9.42 26.21
N MET A 278 14.69 -8.20 26.46
CA MET A 278 15.40 -6.98 26.11
C MET A 278 15.66 -6.31 27.45
N SER A 279 16.92 -6.03 27.76
CA SER A 279 17.34 -5.45 29.05
C SER A 279 16.39 -4.33 29.48
N ARG A 280 15.86 -4.42 30.71
CA ARG A 280 14.92 -3.45 31.31
C ARG A 280 15.47 -2.00 31.28
N SER A 281 16.78 -1.85 31.08
CA SER A 281 17.49 -0.59 30.81
C SER A 281 17.27 -0.06 29.37
N LEU A 282 17.34 -0.93 28.36
CA LEU A 282 17.18 -0.57 26.94
C LEU A 282 15.73 -0.20 26.61
N THR A 283 14.75 -0.91 27.16
CA THR A 283 13.33 -0.58 26.94
C THR A 283 12.94 0.73 27.61
N LYS A 284 13.55 1.08 28.75
CA LYS A 284 13.32 2.35 29.44
C LYS A 284 13.96 3.52 28.68
N LYS A 285 15.15 3.33 28.10
CA LYS A 285 15.80 4.33 27.22
C LYS A 285 15.05 4.55 25.90
N ILE A 286 14.57 3.48 25.25
CA ILE A 286 13.74 3.58 24.03
C ILE A 286 12.39 4.23 24.32
N ALA A 287 11.76 3.94 25.47
CA ALA A 287 10.51 4.60 25.88
C ALA A 287 10.69 6.10 26.14
N VAL A 288 11.79 6.50 26.80
CA VAL A 288 12.12 7.92 27.03
C VAL A 288 12.41 8.67 25.73
N CYS A 289 13.08 8.05 24.74
CA CYS A 289 13.26 8.63 23.41
C CYS A 289 11.97 8.66 22.57
N GLY A 290 11.10 7.66 22.71
CA GLY A 290 9.78 7.61 22.08
C GLY A 290 8.88 8.76 22.50
N GLU A 291 8.89 9.11 23.79
CA GLU A 291 8.18 10.28 24.32
C GLU A 291 8.74 11.61 23.76
N LEU A 292 10.06 11.69 23.50
CA LEU A 292 10.67 12.88 22.90
C LEU A 292 10.25 13.07 21.44
N ILE A 293 10.28 12.03 20.62
CA ILE A 293 9.92 12.17 19.19
C ILE A 293 8.42 12.41 18.99
N ASP A 294 7.56 11.94 19.90
CA ASP A 294 6.13 12.23 19.87
C ASP A 294 5.83 13.74 20.09
N SER A 295 6.75 14.49 20.70
CA SER A 295 6.66 15.95 20.83
C SER A 295 7.02 16.71 19.53
N TRP A 296 7.67 16.05 18.58
CA TRP A 296 8.15 16.70 17.38
C TRP A 296 7.04 16.88 16.33
N PRO A 297 7.10 17.96 15.53
CA PRO A 297 6.06 18.25 14.54
C PRO A 297 5.77 17.06 13.62
N LEU A 298 4.49 16.80 13.38
CA LEU A 298 3.94 15.70 12.57
C LEU A 298 4.14 14.28 13.11
N PHE A 299 4.94 14.09 14.17
CA PHE A 299 5.18 12.78 14.78
C PHE A 299 4.26 12.48 15.95
N GLY A 300 3.55 13.45 16.53
CA GLY A 300 2.67 13.23 17.68
C GLY A 300 1.45 12.32 17.45
N SER A 301 1.05 12.06 16.19
CA SER A 301 -0.02 11.11 15.89
C SER A 301 0.27 10.29 14.64
N PRO A 302 0.02 8.96 14.66
CA PRO A 302 0.20 8.09 13.49
C PRO A 302 -0.72 8.43 12.32
N LEU A 303 -1.76 9.24 12.52
CA LEU A 303 -2.73 9.60 11.49
C LEU A 303 -2.35 10.84 10.68
N ILE A 304 -1.41 11.67 11.16
CA ILE A 304 -1.08 12.94 10.52
C ILE A 304 -0.48 12.72 9.13
N ILE A 305 0.60 11.94 9.04
CA ILE A 305 1.27 11.65 7.76
C ILE A 305 0.34 10.93 6.76
N PRO A 306 -0.39 9.86 7.13
CA PRO A 306 -1.38 9.26 6.24
C PRO A 306 -2.46 10.23 5.75
N SER A 307 -2.93 11.14 6.61
CA SER A 307 -3.92 12.15 6.23
C SER A 307 -3.37 13.14 5.21
N ILE A 308 -2.11 13.57 5.37
CA ILE A 308 -1.44 14.45 4.41
C ILE A 308 -1.23 13.72 3.07
N LEU A 309 -0.82 12.45 3.10
CA LEU A 309 -0.65 11.64 1.89
C LEU A 309 -1.98 11.41 1.15
N LEU A 310 -3.07 11.19 1.88
CA LEU A 310 -4.41 11.09 1.30
C LEU A 310 -4.83 12.43 0.67
N ALA A 311 -4.64 13.55 1.37
CA ALA A 311 -4.94 14.88 0.85
C ALA A 311 -4.11 15.20 -0.40
N TYR A 312 -2.81 14.87 -0.38
CA TYR A 312 -1.91 14.98 -1.52
C TYR A 312 -2.40 14.15 -2.72
N ALA A 313 -2.76 12.89 -2.51
CA ALA A 313 -3.26 12.02 -3.58
C ALA A 313 -4.58 12.54 -4.18
N LEU A 314 -5.52 12.97 -3.33
CA LEU A 314 -6.78 13.59 -3.76
C LEU A 314 -6.54 14.88 -4.55
N PHE A 315 -5.59 15.70 -4.12
CA PHE A 315 -5.23 16.93 -4.83
C PHE A 315 -4.58 16.62 -6.19
N VAL A 316 -3.54 15.81 -6.22
CA VAL A 316 -2.77 15.55 -7.46
C VAL A 316 -3.59 14.79 -8.49
N LEU A 317 -4.39 13.81 -8.09
CA LEU A 317 -5.10 12.93 -9.01
C LEU A 317 -6.48 13.45 -9.42
N TYR A 318 -7.13 14.28 -8.58
CA TYR A 318 -8.51 14.71 -8.83
C TYR A 318 -8.71 16.22 -8.73
N PHE A 319 -8.58 16.81 -7.54
CA PHE A 319 -8.99 18.20 -7.31
C PHE A 319 -8.12 19.21 -8.06
N GLY A 320 -6.80 19.03 -8.04
CA GLY A 320 -5.84 19.91 -8.69
C GLY A 320 -6.00 19.95 -10.22
N PRO A 321 -5.99 18.81 -10.94
CA PRO A 321 -6.26 18.80 -12.38
C PRO A 321 -7.63 19.38 -12.74
N LYS A 322 -8.67 19.11 -11.94
CA LYS A 322 -10.02 19.68 -12.14
C LYS A 322 -10.03 21.20 -11.94
N PHE A 323 -9.36 21.69 -10.91
CA PHE A 323 -9.20 23.12 -10.61
C PHE A 323 -8.45 23.85 -11.72
N MET A 324 -7.42 23.23 -12.29
CA MET A 324 -6.60 23.80 -13.35
C MET A 324 -7.22 23.70 -14.75
N LYS A 325 -8.30 22.93 -14.94
CA LYS A 325 -8.88 22.67 -16.28
C LYS A 325 -9.16 23.97 -17.05
N ASN A 326 -9.79 24.95 -16.40
CA ASN A 326 -10.22 26.23 -17.00
C ASN A 326 -9.32 27.42 -16.60
N ARG A 327 -8.10 27.17 -16.10
CA ARG A 327 -7.16 28.22 -15.69
C ARG A 327 -5.87 28.12 -16.49
N ASP A 328 -5.20 29.23 -16.72
CA ASP A 328 -3.87 29.19 -17.34
C ASP A 328 -2.82 28.62 -16.39
N ALA A 329 -1.73 28.10 -16.95
CA ALA A 329 -0.62 27.58 -16.16
C ALA A 329 0.01 28.72 -15.34
N TYR A 330 0.18 28.51 -14.04
CA TYR A 330 0.80 29.51 -13.19
C TYR A 330 2.29 29.68 -13.51
N ASN A 331 2.76 30.92 -13.55
CA ASN A 331 4.19 31.22 -13.68
C ASN A 331 4.90 31.09 -12.32
N LEU A 332 5.29 29.87 -11.99
CA LEU A 332 6.00 29.56 -10.73
C LEU A 332 7.52 29.50 -10.90
N LYS A 333 8.10 30.13 -11.92
CA LYS A 333 9.54 29.99 -12.24
C LYS A 333 10.44 30.28 -11.04
N TYR A 334 10.28 31.46 -10.42
CA TYR A 334 11.12 31.86 -9.27
C TYR A 334 10.86 31.01 -8.03
N VAL A 335 9.62 30.58 -7.81
CA VAL A 335 9.26 29.67 -6.71
C VAL A 335 9.93 28.32 -6.88
N ILE A 336 9.92 27.76 -8.09
CA ILE A 336 10.58 26.48 -8.41
C ILE A 336 12.11 26.61 -8.30
N ILE A 337 12.70 27.73 -8.72
CA ILE A 337 14.16 27.98 -8.53
C ILE A 337 14.50 27.99 -7.05
N LEU A 338 13.78 28.78 -6.24
CA LEU A 338 14.00 28.86 -4.80
C LEU A 338 13.82 27.50 -4.13
N TYR A 339 12.73 26.79 -4.47
CA TYR A 339 12.44 25.46 -3.96
C TYR A 339 13.58 24.47 -4.25
N ASN A 340 14.07 24.40 -5.49
CA ASN A 340 15.16 23.49 -5.85
C ASN A 340 16.46 23.88 -5.13
N ALA A 341 16.75 25.17 -4.94
CA ALA A 341 17.91 25.63 -4.17
C ALA A 341 17.81 25.23 -2.69
N VAL A 342 16.63 25.38 -2.08
CA VAL A 342 16.34 24.92 -0.72
C VAL A 342 16.50 23.42 -0.61
N GLN A 343 15.99 22.65 -1.57
CA GLN A 343 16.13 21.20 -1.62
C GLN A 343 17.60 20.75 -1.71
N VAL A 344 18.40 21.39 -2.58
CA VAL A 344 19.85 21.10 -2.66
C VAL A 344 20.53 21.36 -1.32
N TYR A 345 20.28 22.53 -0.72
CA TYR A 345 20.87 22.88 0.57
C TYR A 345 20.43 21.94 1.69
N TYR A 346 19.14 21.59 1.75
CA TYR A 346 18.60 20.77 2.82
C TYR A 346 19.11 19.33 2.74
N ASN A 347 19.20 18.75 1.53
CA ASN A 347 19.82 17.44 1.33
C ASN A 347 21.32 17.47 1.68
N TYR A 348 22.05 18.54 1.34
CA TYR A 348 23.44 18.73 1.77
C TYR A 348 23.57 18.82 3.31
N TRP A 349 22.68 19.55 3.97
CA TRP A 349 22.70 19.71 5.42
C TRP A 349 22.44 18.38 6.12
N ILE A 350 21.43 17.61 5.70
CA ILE A 350 21.17 16.25 6.24
C ILE A 350 22.39 15.34 6.04
N LEU A 351 23.05 15.43 4.88
CA LEU A 351 24.26 14.66 4.60
C LEU A 351 25.41 15.02 5.56
N LYS A 352 25.63 16.31 5.78
CA LYS A 352 26.65 16.82 6.72
C LYS A 352 26.38 16.34 8.15
N GLU A 353 25.14 16.44 8.61
CA GLU A 353 24.72 15.97 9.93
C GLU A 353 24.93 14.46 10.09
N ALA A 354 24.58 13.67 9.07
CA ALA A 354 24.80 12.21 9.08
C ALA A 354 26.30 11.84 9.18
N ILE A 355 27.18 12.52 8.42
CA ILE A 355 28.63 12.25 8.45
C ILE A 355 29.27 12.70 9.78
N SER A 356 28.70 13.71 10.43
CA SER A 356 29.22 14.26 11.69
C SER A 356 28.96 13.36 12.89
N ILE A 357 28.19 12.27 12.74
CA ILE A 357 27.98 11.28 13.79
C ILE A 357 29.31 10.55 14.09
N LYS A 358 29.71 10.54 15.36
CA LYS A 358 30.90 9.81 15.81
C LYS A 358 30.81 8.33 15.40
N HIS A 359 31.89 7.81 14.83
CA HIS A 359 32.00 6.44 14.34
C HIS A 359 31.05 6.06 13.18
N PHE A 360 30.45 7.02 12.47
CA PHE A 360 29.55 6.77 11.34
C PHE A 360 30.08 5.74 10.33
N PHE A 361 31.36 5.86 9.93
CA PHE A 361 31.96 4.93 8.97
C PHE A 361 32.19 3.50 9.54
N THR A 362 32.56 3.39 10.82
CA THR A 362 32.69 2.10 11.50
C THR A 362 31.36 1.37 11.52
N TYR A 363 30.30 2.11 11.82
CA TYR A 363 28.91 1.67 11.81
C TYR A 363 28.39 1.32 10.41
N PHE A 364 28.78 2.10 9.40
CA PHE A 364 28.46 1.86 7.99
C PHE A 364 29.03 0.53 7.50
N LEU A 365 30.33 0.31 7.72
CA LEU A 365 31.03 -0.92 7.34
C LEU A 365 30.64 -2.12 8.21
N GLY A 366 30.20 -1.87 9.45
CA GLY A 366 29.74 -2.90 10.38
C GLY A 366 28.29 -3.35 10.18
N PHE A 367 27.57 -2.86 9.15
CA PHE A 367 26.17 -3.19 8.87
C PHE A 367 25.25 -3.05 10.10
N GLY A 368 25.43 -1.97 10.86
CA GLY A 368 24.66 -1.72 12.08
C GLY A 368 25.27 -2.34 13.35
N CYS A 369 26.32 -3.16 13.24
CA CYS A 369 26.97 -3.79 14.38
C CYS A 369 28.35 -3.16 14.67
N ALA A 370 28.48 -2.49 15.82
CA ALA A 370 29.76 -2.08 16.37
C ALA A 370 29.95 -2.71 17.75
N LYS A 371 30.90 -3.64 17.89
CA LYS A 371 31.30 -4.21 19.18
C LYS A 371 32.22 -3.21 19.89
N GLY A 372 31.93 -2.91 21.17
CA GLY A 372 32.87 -2.22 22.07
C GLY A 372 32.66 -0.72 22.32
N ILE A 373 31.44 -0.18 22.15
CA ILE A 373 31.17 1.25 22.36
C ILE A 373 30.57 1.51 23.76
N PRO A 374 31.02 2.55 24.49
CA PRO A 374 30.50 2.87 25.82
C PRO A 374 29.02 3.28 25.81
N VAL A 375 28.28 2.86 26.84
CA VAL A 375 26.82 3.06 27.01
C VAL A 375 26.39 4.55 27.05
N ALA A 376 27.32 5.47 27.34
CA ALA A 376 27.06 6.91 27.34
C ALA A 376 27.01 7.51 25.93
N ASP A 377 27.81 6.99 24.99
CA ASP A 377 27.80 7.40 23.58
C ASP A 377 26.59 6.85 22.83
N GLU A 378 26.02 5.74 23.31
CA GLU A 378 24.86 5.07 22.72
C GLU A 378 23.58 5.93 22.75
N GLN A 379 23.30 6.62 23.87
CA GLN A 379 22.10 7.45 24.02
C GLN A 379 22.13 8.71 23.15
N PHE A 380 23.29 9.38 23.13
CA PHE A 380 23.52 10.53 22.24
C PHE A 380 23.34 10.10 20.79
N PHE A 381 23.96 8.99 20.40
CA PHE A 381 23.88 8.43 19.05
C PHE A 381 22.44 8.12 18.61
N PHE A 382 21.62 7.50 19.47
CA PHE A 382 20.21 7.25 19.14
C PHE A 382 19.42 8.55 18.92
N ASN A 383 19.62 9.57 19.75
CA ASN A 383 18.95 10.87 19.59
C ASN A 383 19.31 11.53 18.24
N GLU A 384 20.57 11.45 17.81
CA GLU A 384 21.00 11.95 16.51
C GLU A 384 20.32 11.20 15.36
N ILE A 385 20.18 9.87 15.47
CA ILE A 385 19.48 9.04 14.47
C ILE A 385 18.01 9.46 14.36
N TYR A 386 17.30 9.61 15.48
CA TYR A 386 15.91 10.09 15.48
C TYR A 386 15.79 11.48 14.83
N ARG A 387 16.73 12.39 15.13
CA ARG A 387 16.80 13.72 14.51
C ARG A 387 16.93 13.62 13.00
N ILE A 388 17.84 12.78 12.50
CA ILE A 388 18.05 12.56 11.06
C ILE A 388 16.81 11.97 10.41
N PHE A 389 16.14 10.99 11.03
CA PHE A 389 14.91 10.42 10.49
C PHE A 389 13.76 11.43 10.43
N TRP A 390 13.64 12.27 11.45
CA TRP A 390 12.64 13.34 11.45
C TRP A 390 12.91 14.35 10.33
N HIS A 391 14.14 14.86 10.22
CA HIS A 391 14.52 15.77 9.12
C HIS A 391 14.38 15.11 7.74
N GLY A 392 14.73 13.83 7.62
CA GLY A 392 14.53 13.05 6.41
C GLY A 392 13.04 12.94 6.05
N THR A 393 12.17 12.75 7.04
CA THR A 393 10.71 12.76 6.83
C THR A 393 10.24 14.13 6.36
N MET A 394 10.67 15.22 7.01
CA MET A 394 10.33 16.58 6.57
C MET A 394 10.82 16.86 5.14
N ASN A 395 12.04 16.42 4.80
CA ASN A 395 12.60 16.54 3.45
C ASN A 395 11.74 15.80 2.41
N LYS A 396 11.32 14.57 2.69
CA LYS A 396 10.41 13.81 1.81
C LYS A 396 9.01 14.41 1.71
N MET A 397 8.54 15.08 2.76
CA MET A 397 7.29 15.85 2.69
C MET A 397 7.44 17.05 1.74
N LEU A 398 8.59 17.72 1.73
CA LEU A 398 8.86 18.80 0.77
C LEU A 398 8.92 18.28 -0.66
N ASP A 399 9.42 17.06 -0.90
CA ASP A 399 9.43 16.43 -2.23
C ASP A 399 8.00 16.30 -2.83
N LEU A 400 6.93 16.30 -2.02
CA LEU A 400 5.55 16.29 -2.51
C LEU A 400 5.20 17.57 -3.31
N LEU A 401 5.89 18.68 -3.06
CA LEU A 401 5.68 19.95 -3.78
C LEU A 401 6.01 19.83 -5.27
N ASP A 402 6.91 18.92 -5.68
CA ASP A 402 7.25 18.68 -7.08
C ASP A 402 6.00 18.44 -7.93
N THR A 403 5.14 17.54 -7.43
CA THR A 403 3.93 17.14 -8.14
C THR A 403 2.88 18.23 -8.09
N ILE A 404 2.82 19.00 -7.00
CA ILE A 404 1.96 20.18 -6.90
C ILE A 404 2.37 21.22 -7.94
N PHE A 405 3.66 21.47 -8.12
CA PHE A 405 4.15 22.35 -9.18
C PHE A 405 3.81 21.81 -10.58
N PHE A 406 3.88 20.50 -10.81
CA PHE A 406 3.45 19.93 -12.10
C PHE A 406 1.96 20.16 -12.38
N VAL A 407 1.10 20.02 -11.36
CA VAL A 407 -0.33 20.33 -11.49
C VAL A 407 -0.55 21.80 -11.82
N LEU A 408 0.03 22.71 -11.02
CA LEU A 408 -0.17 24.17 -11.15
C LEU A 408 0.45 24.75 -12.43
N THR A 409 1.48 24.11 -12.97
CA THR A 409 2.11 24.50 -14.25
C THR A 409 1.55 23.74 -15.46
N LYS A 410 0.48 22.94 -15.28
CA LYS A 410 -0.15 22.09 -16.32
C LYS A 410 0.80 21.09 -17.00
N LYS A 411 1.85 20.64 -16.31
CA LYS A 411 2.81 19.64 -16.81
C LYS A 411 2.37 18.21 -16.51
N GLN A 412 1.16 17.85 -16.93
CA GLN A 412 0.53 16.57 -16.59
C GLN A 412 1.31 15.34 -17.10
N SER A 413 2.06 15.47 -18.19
CA SER A 413 2.95 14.41 -18.70
C SER A 413 4.04 13.97 -17.71
N HIS A 414 4.36 14.81 -16.72
CA HIS A 414 5.33 14.50 -15.66
C HIS A 414 4.71 13.74 -14.49
N ILE A 415 3.38 13.80 -14.32
CA ILE A 415 2.65 13.09 -13.24
C ILE A 415 2.40 11.65 -13.68
N THR A 416 3.44 10.83 -13.55
CA THR A 416 3.38 9.40 -13.89
C THR A 416 3.08 8.54 -12.66
N PHE A 417 2.62 7.31 -12.87
CA PHE A 417 2.47 6.31 -11.80
C PHE A 417 3.75 6.16 -10.98
N LEU A 418 4.92 6.05 -11.64
CA LEU A 418 6.22 5.97 -10.99
C LEU A 418 6.44 7.15 -10.03
N HIS A 419 6.17 8.37 -10.49
CA HIS A 419 6.38 9.59 -9.71
C HIS A 419 5.48 9.63 -8.47
N VAL A 420 4.16 9.50 -8.66
CA VAL A 420 3.20 9.59 -7.55
C VAL A 420 3.38 8.45 -6.56
N HIS A 421 3.58 7.22 -7.04
CA HIS A 421 3.82 6.05 -6.19
C HIS A 421 5.08 6.23 -5.34
N HIS A 422 6.21 6.54 -5.96
CA HIS A 422 7.48 6.75 -5.25
C HIS A 422 7.37 7.85 -4.20
N HIS A 423 6.83 9.03 -4.54
CA HIS A 423 6.73 10.14 -3.59
C HIS A 423 5.82 9.81 -2.40
N MET A 424 4.72 9.08 -2.59
CA MET A 424 3.85 8.66 -1.49
C MET A 424 4.50 7.58 -0.62
N VAL A 425 5.03 6.53 -1.23
CA VAL A 425 5.57 5.38 -0.49
C VAL A 425 6.86 5.75 0.25
N MET A 426 7.71 6.60 -0.32
CA MET A 426 8.94 7.05 0.35
C MET A 426 8.65 7.85 1.63
N VAL A 427 7.64 8.74 1.61
CA VAL A 427 7.18 9.48 2.80
C VAL A 427 6.61 8.53 3.86
N ALA A 428 5.75 7.59 3.45
CA ALA A 428 5.17 6.62 4.37
C ALA A 428 6.24 5.73 5.01
N THR A 429 7.19 5.26 4.20
CA THR A 429 8.26 4.35 4.64
C THR A 429 9.21 5.03 5.60
N ILE A 430 9.72 6.23 5.26
CA ILE A 430 10.64 6.94 6.15
C ILE A 430 9.99 7.35 7.47
N PHE A 431 8.70 7.69 7.46
CA PHE A 431 7.95 7.98 8.68
C PHE A 431 7.79 6.73 9.57
N VAL A 432 7.34 5.61 9.00
CA VAL A 432 7.14 4.36 9.76
C VAL A 432 8.46 3.84 10.31
N VAL A 433 9.52 3.82 9.49
CA VAL A 433 10.84 3.38 9.91
C VAL A 433 11.41 4.34 10.96
N GLY A 434 11.40 5.65 10.69
CA GLY A 434 11.96 6.65 11.60
C GLY A 434 11.24 6.75 12.95
N LYS A 435 9.92 6.51 12.98
CA LYS A 435 9.14 6.55 14.21
C LYS A 435 9.20 5.24 15.01
N TYR A 436 9.07 4.08 14.35
CA TYR A 436 8.86 2.80 15.05
C TYR A 436 10.07 1.87 15.03
N TYR A 437 10.93 2.00 14.02
CA TYR A 437 12.08 1.12 13.82
C TYR A 437 13.34 1.91 13.43
N PRO A 438 13.72 2.94 14.22
CA PRO A 438 14.90 3.74 13.95
C PRO A 438 16.11 2.82 14.09
N GLY A 439 16.78 2.63 12.96
CA GLY A 439 17.95 1.79 12.86
C GLY A 439 19.00 2.50 12.03
N LEU A 440 20.24 2.13 12.25
CA LEU A 440 21.36 2.64 11.50
C LEU A 440 21.36 2.09 10.07
N GLU A 441 20.92 0.85 9.91
CA GLU A 441 20.79 0.15 8.63
C GLU A 441 19.88 0.93 7.66
N PRO A 442 18.64 1.30 8.02
CA PRO A 442 17.81 2.16 7.17
C PRO A 442 18.34 3.60 7.05
N ALA A 443 19.02 4.15 8.07
CA ALA A 443 19.57 5.50 8.01
C ALA A 443 20.64 5.63 6.92
N ILE A 444 21.46 4.59 6.74
CA ILE A 444 22.49 4.51 5.70
C ILE A 444 21.88 4.47 4.29
N ILE A 445 20.75 3.80 4.13
CA ILE A 445 20.00 3.81 2.87
C ILE A 445 19.47 5.21 2.57
N GLY A 446 18.95 5.91 3.60
CA GLY A 446 18.57 7.32 3.53
C GLY A 446 19.74 8.22 3.12
N PHE A 447 20.93 7.96 3.66
CA PHE A 447 22.16 8.69 3.33
C PHE A 447 22.53 8.58 1.84
N CYS A 448 22.47 7.38 1.25
CA CYS A 448 22.68 7.22 -0.20
C CYS A 448 21.64 7.98 -1.02
N ASN A 449 20.39 8.02 -0.54
CA ASN A 449 19.31 8.75 -1.21
C ASN A 449 19.52 10.26 -1.20
N THR A 450 19.98 10.84 -0.08
CA THR A 450 20.23 12.29 0.01
C THR A 450 21.35 12.75 -0.94
N ILE A 451 22.37 11.91 -1.19
CA ILE A 451 23.42 12.23 -2.18
C ILE A 451 22.81 12.36 -3.57
N VAL A 452 22.01 11.38 -3.99
CA VAL A 452 21.40 11.39 -5.32
C VAL A 452 20.34 12.48 -5.45
N HIS A 453 19.56 12.75 -4.40
CA HIS A 453 18.59 13.85 -4.38
C HIS A 453 19.26 15.22 -4.45
N MET A 454 20.42 15.41 -3.82
CA MET A 454 21.22 16.63 -3.97
C MET A 454 21.60 16.87 -5.44
N VAL A 455 22.09 15.84 -6.15
CA VAL A 455 22.44 15.94 -7.58
C VAL A 455 21.20 16.12 -8.46
N MET A 456 20.10 15.44 -8.14
CA MET A 456 18.83 15.52 -8.88
C MET A 456 18.20 16.91 -8.78
N TYR A 457 18.09 17.47 -7.58
CA TYR A 457 17.56 18.82 -7.39
C TYR A 457 18.49 19.90 -7.93
N PHE A 458 19.80 19.67 -7.92
CA PHE A 458 20.74 20.56 -8.61
C PHE A 458 20.50 20.56 -10.12
N TYR A 459 20.24 19.41 -10.73
CA TYR A 459 19.83 19.33 -12.14
C TYR A 459 18.52 20.11 -12.38
N TYR A 460 17.51 19.96 -11.52
CA TYR A 460 16.24 20.68 -11.66
C TYR A 460 16.37 22.19 -11.44
N LEU A 461 17.24 22.63 -10.53
CA LEU A 461 17.59 24.03 -10.34
C LEU A 461 18.14 24.62 -11.64
N LEU A 462 19.16 23.98 -12.23
CA LEU A 462 19.76 24.43 -13.49
C LEU A 462 18.74 24.40 -14.64
N ALA A 463 17.87 23.39 -14.68
CA ALA A 463 16.81 23.30 -15.69
C ALA A 463 15.76 24.41 -15.57
N ALA A 464 15.54 24.94 -14.36
CA ALA A 464 14.59 26.03 -14.08
C ALA A 464 15.14 27.43 -14.41
N LEU A 465 16.46 27.63 -14.43
CA LEU A 465 17.08 28.92 -14.79
C LEU A 465 16.77 29.38 -16.22
N GLY A 466 16.49 28.44 -17.13
CA GLY A 466 15.92 28.71 -18.45
C GLY A 466 16.67 28.04 -19.61
N PRO A 467 16.33 28.39 -20.86
CA PRO A 467 16.88 27.75 -22.05
C PRO A 467 18.41 27.91 -22.16
N ASN A 468 18.95 29.02 -21.68
CA ASN A 468 20.39 29.29 -21.67
C ASN A 468 21.20 28.25 -20.89
N PHE A 469 20.62 27.67 -19.83
CA PHE A 469 21.25 26.63 -19.01
C PHE A 469 20.89 25.21 -19.50
N LYS A 470 19.68 25.01 -20.02
CA LYS A 470 19.22 23.68 -20.51
C LYS A 470 20.14 23.06 -21.56
N LYS A 471 20.78 23.88 -22.40
CA LYS A 471 21.73 23.39 -23.42
C LYS A 471 22.95 22.65 -22.84
N TYR A 472 23.33 22.96 -21.59
CA TYR A 472 24.46 22.33 -20.92
C TYR A 472 24.07 21.06 -20.13
N LEU A 473 22.77 20.72 -20.09
CA LEU A 473 22.24 19.59 -19.31
C LEU A 473 22.22 18.27 -20.08
N TRP A 474 23.27 18.00 -20.86
CA TRP A 474 23.45 16.77 -21.65
C TRP A 474 23.51 15.50 -20.77
N TRP A 475 23.83 15.67 -19.48
CA TRP A 475 24.05 14.57 -18.55
C TRP A 475 22.77 14.04 -17.87
N LYS A 476 21.57 14.45 -18.32
CA LYS A 476 20.27 13.96 -17.83
C LYS A 476 20.19 12.42 -17.77
N LYS A 477 20.73 11.75 -18.77
CA LYS A 477 20.76 10.28 -18.85
C LYS A 477 21.61 9.67 -17.73
N TYR A 478 22.76 10.27 -17.42
CA TYR A 478 23.65 9.81 -16.36
C TYR A 478 23.04 10.00 -14.98
N LEU A 479 22.20 11.04 -14.79
CA LEU A 479 21.40 11.18 -13.58
C LEU A 479 20.46 9.98 -13.37
N THR A 480 19.74 9.55 -14.42
CA THR A 480 18.86 8.36 -14.32
C THR A 480 19.66 7.08 -14.07
N VAL A 481 20.85 6.96 -14.65
CA VAL A 481 21.76 5.82 -14.38
C VAL A 481 22.24 5.83 -12.94
N MET A 482 22.60 7.00 -12.40
CA MET A 482 23.00 7.17 -10.99
C MET A 482 21.88 6.74 -10.03
N GLN A 483 20.63 7.11 -10.30
CA GLN A 483 19.46 6.66 -9.53
C GLN A 483 19.28 5.13 -9.57
N MET A 484 19.47 4.49 -10.72
CA MET A 484 19.42 3.03 -10.81
C MET A 484 20.58 2.35 -10.07
N ILE A 485 21.79 2.88 -10.18
CA ILE A 485 22.97 2.38 -9.44
C ILE A 485 22.73 2.49 -7.94
N GLN A 486 22.15 3.59 -7.48
CA GLN A 486 21.79 3.78 -6.07
C GLN A 486 20.86 2.67 -5.58
N PHE A 487 19.80 2.33 -6.32
CA PHE A 487 18.92 1.21 -5.93
C PHE A 487 19.67 -0.13 -5.87
N VAL A 488 20.57 -0.41 -6.81
CA VAL A 488 21.39 -1.64 -6.78
C VAL A 488 22.29 -1.68 -5.54
N ILE A 489 22.95 -0.57 -5.21
CA ILE A 489 23.79 -0.47 -3.99
C ILE A 489 22.94 -0.69 -2.73
N ILE A 490 21.76 -0.07 -2.65
CA ILE A 490 20.84 -0.24 -1.53
C ILE A 490 20.39 -1.69 -1.38
N LEU A 491 20.08 -2.36 -2.50
CA LEU A 491 19.66 -3.77 -2.50
C LEU A 491 20.78 -4.71 -2.02
N ILE A 492 22.02 -4.48 -2.48
CA ILE A 492 23.18 -5.26 -2.03
C ILE A 492 23.42 -5.02 -0.54
N TYR A 493 23.42 -3.75 -0.10
CA TYR A 493 23.62 -3.39 1.30
C TYR A 493 22.56 -4.02 2.21
N ALA A 494 21.28 -3.90 1.86
CA ALA A 494 20.18 -4.49 2.62
C ALA A 494 20.25 -6.03 2.66
N SER A 495 20.71 -6.66 1.57
CA SER A 495 20.89 -8.12 1.50
C SER A 495 22.02 -8.60 2.42
N ILE A 496 23.14 -7.88 2.47
CA ILE A 496 24.24 -8.19 3.40
C ILE A 496 23.79 -7.93 4.85
N ALA A 497 23.08 -6.83 5.09
CA ALA A 497 22.54 -6.50 6.40
C ALA A 497 21.62 -7.60 6.97
N LEU A 498 20.85 -8.33 6.15
CA LEU A 498 20.04 -9.46 6.62
C LEU A 498 20.85 -10.58 7.31
N GLY A 499 22.10 -10.79 6.89
CA GLY A 499 23.01 -11.79 7.44
C GLY A 499 23.81 -11.28 8.64
N PHE A 500 24.23 -10.01 8.60
CA PHE A 500 25.22 -9.46 9.54
C PHE A 500 24.64 -8.45 10.56
N SER A 501 23.40 -8.00 10.42
CA SER A 501 22.79 -7.04 11.35
C SER A 501 22.64 -7.62 12.75
N CYS A 502 23.05 -6.86 13.77
CA CYS A 502 22.94 -7.26 15.17
C CYS A 502 21.60 -6.80 15.77
N GLY A 503 20.64 -7.71 15.86
CA GLY A 503 19.38 -7.47 16.60
C GLY A 503 18.35 -6.54 15.92
N PHE A 504 18.64 -6.03 14.71
CA PHE A 504 17.69 -5.23 13.95
C PHE A 504 16.53 -6.08 13.39
N ASN A 505 15.36 -5.46 13.24
CA ASN A 505 14.18 -6.15 12.74
C ASN A 505 14.31 -6.45 11.24
N LYS A 506 14.61 -7.71 10.92
CA LYS A 506 14.77 -8.19 9.54
C LYS A 506 13.54 -7.95 8.65
N ILE A 507 12.34 -7.85 9.21
CA ILE A 507 11.12 -7.53 8.45
C ILE A 507 11.26 -6.17 7.75
N ILE A 508 11.87 -5.18 8.41
CA ILE A 508 12.10 -3.85 7.83
C ILE A 508 13.07 -3.95 6.64
N LEU A 509 14.12 -4.76 6.75
CA LEU A 509 15.07 -5.00 5.67
C LEU A 509 14.41 -5.71 4.48
N TYR A 510 13.53 -6.69 4.72
CA TYR A 510 12.75 -7.32 3.65
C TYR A 510 11.80 -6.34 2.94
N MET A 511 11.15 -5.43 3.67
CA MET A 511 10.31 -4.39 3.06
C MET A 511 11.13 -3.43 2.20
N ILE A 512 12.30 -3.00 2.69
CA ILE A 512 13.24 -2.17 1.93
C ILE A 512 13.71 -2.88 0.65
N LEU A 513 14.00 -4.18 0.72
CA LEU A 513 14.36 -4.96 -0.46
C LEU A 513 13.21 -5.00 -1.47
N GLY A 514 11.99 -5.30 -1.03
CA GLY A 514 10.81 -5.31 -1.89
C GLY A 514 10.58 -3.98 -2.59
N GLU A 515 10.58 -2.88 -1.82
CA GLU A 515 10.37 -1.52 -2.33
C GLU A 515 11.51 -1.06 -3.25
N GLY A 516 12.76 -1.38 -2.90
CA GLY A 516 13.94 -1.09 -3.71
C GLY A 516 13.89 -1.82 -5.05
N THR A 517 13.49 -3.09 -5.07
CA THR A 517 13.32 -3.87 -6.30
C THR A 517 12.19 -3.31 -7.14
N PHE A 518 11.06 -2.96 -6.53
CA PHE A 518 9.93 -2.38 -7.25
C PHE A 518 10.30 -1.06 -7.95
N ASN A 519 10.93 -0.13 -7.22
CA ASN A 519 11.39 1.13 -7.80
C ASN A 519 12.45 0.92 -8.88
N LEU A 520 13.41 0.00 -8.69
CA LEU A 520 14.40 -0.32 -9.71
C LEU A 520 13.72 -0.78 -11.02
N VAL A 521 12.71 -1.64 -10.94
CA VAL A 521 11.94 -2.09 -12.12
C VAL A 521 11.24 -0.92 -12.83
N LEU A 522 10.61 -0.02 -12.06
CA LEU A 522 9.95 1.15 -12.63
C LEU A 522 10.94 2.11 -13.29
N PHE A 523 12.11 2.34 -12.69
CA PHE A 523 13.18 3.16 -13.26
C PHE A 523 13.79 2.52 -14.52
N MET A 524 13.97 1.19 -14.55
CA MET A 524 14.39 0.47 -15.75
C MET A 524 13.38 0.62 -16.89
N ASN A 525 12.08 0.53 -16.59
CA ASN A 525 11.02 0.76 -17.57
C ASN A 525 11.03 2.20 -18.08
N PHE A 526 11.12 3.18 -17.18
CA PHE A 526 11.26 4.60 -17.53
C PHE A 526 12.48 4.85 -18.42
N TYR A 527 13.63 4.28 -18.09
CA TYR A 527 14.86 4.42 -18.85
C TYR A 527 14.71 3.84 -20.27
N LYS A 528 14.16 2.63 -20.39
CA LYS A 528 13.87 2.00 -21.70
C LYS A 528 12.90 2.83 -22.53
N LYS A 529 11.84 3.36 -21.93
CA LYS A 529 10.82 4.16 -22.64
C LYS A 529 11.36 5.52 -23.09
N SER A 530 12.13 6.20 -22.24
CA SER A 530 12.63 7.56 -22.49
C SER A 530 13.86 7.59 -23.40
N TYR A 531 14.81 6.67 -23.21
CA TYR A 531 16.09 6.69 -23.93
C TYR A 531 16.25 5.53 -24.94
N GLY A 532 15.34 4.54 -24.93
CA GLY A 532 15.37 3.43 -25.88
C GLY A 532 14.94 3.83 -27.30
N LYS A 533 14.11 4.87 -27.44
CA LYS A 533 13.73 5.43 -28.76
C LYS A 533 14.89 6.17 -29.44
N GLU A 534 15.69 6.92 -28.69
CA GLU A 534 16.93 7.54 -29.20
C GLU A 534 17.91 6.47 -29.71
N LYS A 535 18.10 5.36 -28.97
CA LYS A 535 18.92 4.24 -29.44
C LYS A 535 18.39 3.62 -30.73
N ARG A 536 17.07 3.47 -30.88
CA ARG A 536 16.46 2.94 -32.11
C ARG A 536 16.60 3.93 -33.27
N ALA A 537 16.36 5.22 -33.05
CA ALA A 537 16.53 6.26 -34.07
C ALA A 537 17.99 6.45 -34.48
N GLN A 538 18.94 6.40 -33.53
CA GLN A 538 20.39 6.44 -33.80
C GLN A 538 20.85 5.16 -34.49
N ALA A 539 20.34 3.98 -34.10
CA ALA A 539 20.61 2.72 -34.79
C ALA A 539 20.00 2.68 -36.19
N MET A 540 18.85 3.31 -36.42
CA MET A 540 18.24 3.48 -37.73
C MET A 540 19.05 4.45 -38.59
N LYS A 541 19.49 5.60 -38.04
CA LYS A 541 20.41 6.52 -38.70
C LYS A 541 21.76 5.87 -39.02
N ASN A 542 22.30 5.05 -38.13
CA ASN A 542 23.54 4.31 -38.38
C ASN A 542 23.34 3.17 -39.40
N LYS A 543 22.14 2.57 -39.48
CA LYS A 543 21.79 1.60 -40.53
C LYS A 543 21.53 2.26 -41.89
N LEU A 544 20.91 3.45 -41.91
CA LEU A 544 20.66 4.26 -43.11
C LEU A 544 21.93 4.95 -43.60
N GLY A 545 22.83 5.36 -42.70
CA GLY A 545 24.14 5.92 -43.05
C GLY A 545 25.15 4.91 -43.61
N VAL A 546 24.80 3.61 -43.65
CA VAL A 546 25.57 2.56 -44.34
C VAL A 546 25.07 2.33 -45.78
N CYS A 547 23.97 2.95 -46.19
CA CYS A 547 23.50 2.97 -47.58
C CYS A 547 23.33 4.42 -48.06
N GLY A 548 24.41 4.99 -48.58
CA GLY A 548 24.38 6.08 -49.56
C GLY A 548 23.93 7.46 -49.04
N SER A 549 24.78 8.45 -49.27
CA SER A 549 24.44 9.87 -49.17
C SER A 549 23.19 10.24 -49.97
N LEU A 550 22.13 10.71 -49.31
CA LEU A 550 21.17 11.62 -49.91
C LEU A 550 21.06 12.87 -49.02
N GLN A 551 21.62 13.98 -49.49
CA GLN A 551 21.29 15.30 -48.96
C GLN A 551 19.87 15.64 -49.41
N ILE A 552 18.94 15.69 -48.46
CA ILE A 552 17.62 16.29 -48.68
C ILE A 552 17.64 17.63 -47.96
N HIS A 553 17.71 18.72 -48.74
CA HIS A 553 17.47 20.07 -48.26
C HIS A 553 15.96 20.25 -48.08
N GLU A 554 15.48 20.25 -46.84
CA GLU A 554 14.11 20.68 -46.53
C GLU A 554 14.11 22.21 -46.38
N THR A 555 13.45 22.90 -47.31
CA THR A 555 13.05 24.31 -47.13
C THR A 555 11.61 24.34 -46.61
N TYR A 556 11.40 25.09 -45.52
CA TYR A 556 10.10 25.27 -44.87
C TYR A 556 9.55 26.64 -45.24
N ASP A 557 8.25 26.74 -45.58
CA ASP A 557 7.59 28.03 -45.71
C ASP A 557 7.30 28.65 -44.33
N VAL A 558 6.96 29.94 -44.30
CA VAL A 558 6.83 30.76 -43.08
C VAL A 558 5.69 30.29 -42.14
N ASN A 559 4.84 29.36 -42.57
CA ASN A 559 3.78 28.75 -41.75
C ASN A 559 4.00 27.26 -41.45
N GLY A 560 5.15 26.68 -41.80
CA GLY A 560 5.64 25.42 -41.21
C GLY A 560 4.96 24.13 -41.66
N ASN A 561 4.31 24.12 -42.84
CA ASN A 561 3.81 22.88 -43.44
C ASN A 561 4.76 22.38 -44.54
N ALA A 562 5.13 21.10 -44.50
CA ALA A 562 5.93 20.46 -45.54
C ALA A 562 5.09 20.21 -46.79
N MET A 563 5.49 20.76 -47.95
CA MET A 563 4.93 20.38 -49.25
C MET A 563 5.72 19.21 -49.82
N VAL A 564 5.05 18.09 -50.09
CA VAL A 564 5.62 16.95 -50.83
C VAL A 564 5.14 17.06 -52.26
N ASP A 565 6.03 17.51 -53.16
CA ASP A 565 5.76 17.49 -54.59
C ASP A 565 6.13 16.10 -55.14
N LYS A 566 5.13 15.37 -55.64
CA LYS A 566 5.34 14.08 -56.29
C LYS A 566 5.72 14.33 -57.74
N LYS A 567 6.99 14.14 -58.08
CA LYS A 567 7.36 13.69 -59.42
C LYS A 567 8.24 12.45 -59.34
N VAL A 568 7.74 11.43 -60.03
CA VAL A 568 8.37 10.15 -60.31
C VAL A 568 9.34 10.36 -61.46
N GLU A 569 10.59 9.95 -61.27
CA GLU A 569 11.37 9.10 -62.18
C GLU A 569 12.47 8.39 -61.39
#